data_AF-A0A0Q7X303-F1
#
_entry.id   AF-A0A0Q7X303-F1
#
_cell.length_a   1.000
_cell.length_b   1.000
_cell.length_c   1.000
_cell.angle_alpha   90.00
_cell.angle_beta   90.00
_cell.angle_gamma   90.00
#
_symmetry.space_group_name_H-M   'P 1'
#
loop_
_entity.id
_entity.type
_entity.pdbx_description
1 polymer ?
#
loop_
_entity_poly.entity_id
_entity_poly.type
_entity_poly.pdbx_seq_one_letter_code
_entity_poly.pdbx_strand_id
1 'polypeptide(L)'
;MNLHFTRIKQLAGCALVGAAAMLAAPAHAGVANFDAQAPMVYGHGEKFLDGSLRFTSQISSFLQSQGITDGTVGVMLDGSNAGSCGAVIDCPAGNDSTYYSGWNDSSLNAQREGGFFNLNSLRFSFFAPLAGIPDGSYGQLQLTATTDDGSVVTRSADFAGQDANGHFMFSTWKLDPDFAALHLTNLNISACLFDGNGGCQNPADWALFQAQFAIDDLDVAVPLPGSAPLLMLGLAGLAAIRRRRAQ
;
A
#
# COMPACT_ATOMS: atom_id res chain seq x y z
N MET A 1 -43.65 2.82 47.06
CA MET A 1 -42.29 3.31 46.73
C MET A 1 -41.37 2.30 45.99
N ASN A 2 -41.82 1.08 45.64
CA ASN A 2 -40.94 0.04 45.07
C ASN A 2 -41.01 -0.16 43.55
N LEU A 3 -41.90 0.53 42.82
CA LEU A 3 -42.12 0.31 41.38
C LEU A 3 -41.20 1.15 40.47
N HIS A 4 -40.61 2.23 40.98
CA HIS A 4 -39.73 3.10 40.18
C HIS A 4 -38.28 2.59 40.07
N PHE A 5 -37.80 1.82 41.06
CA PHE A 5 -36.44 1.28 41.06
C PHE A 5 -36.22 0.14 40.04
N THR A 6 -37.29 -0.54 39.63
CA THR A 6 -37.21 -1.72 38.74
C THR A 6 -37.06 -1.33 37.27
N ARG A 7 -37.66 -0.21 36.84
CA ARG A 7 -37.58 0.28 35.44
C ARG A 7 -36.21 0.87 35.09
N ILE A 8 -35.52 1.49 36.05
CA ILE A 8 -34.17 2.06 35.85
C ILE A 8 -33.13 0.95 35.60
N LYS A 9 -33.29 -0.22 36.24
CA LYS A 9 -32.39 -1.38 36.03
C LYS A 9 -32.55 -2.04 34.66
N GLN A 10 -33.74 -1.99 34.06
CA GLN A 10 -33.99 -2.54 32.71
C GLN A 10 -33.48 -1.62 31.60
N LEU A 11 -33.61 -0.30 31.75
CA LEU A 11 -33.12 0.68 30.77
C LEU A 11 -31.58 0.76 30.69
N ALA A 12 -30.88 0.58 31.81
CA ALA A 12 -29.41 0.53 31.83
C ALA A 12 -28.83 -0.72 31.13
N GLY A 13 -29.58 -1.82 31.07
CA GLY A 13 -29.14 -3.06 30.43
C GLY A 13 -29.12 -3.00 28.90
N CYS A 14 -30.06 -2.28 28.28
CA CYS A 14 -30.14 -2.18 26.83
C CYS A 14 -29.15 -1.17 26.21
N ALA A 15 -28.76 -0.12 26.94
CA ALA A 15 -27.79 0.86 26.46
C ALA A 15 -26.34 0.30 26.37
N LEU A 16 -25.97 -0.64 27.25
CA LEU A 16 -24.62 -1.22 27.27
C LEU A 16 -24.39 -2.29 26.19
N VAL A 17 -25.45 -2.96 25.71
CA VAL A 17 -25.34 -3.96 24.62
C VAL A 17 -25.21 -3.27 23.26
N GLY A 18 -25.86 -2.11 23.06
CA GLY A 18 -25.75 -1.34 21.82
C GLY A 18 -24.36 -0.72 21.60
N ALA A 19 -23.67 -0.30 22.66
CA ALA A 19 -22.33 0.30 22.57
C ALA A 19 -21.22 -0.73 22.29
N ALA A 20 -21.39 -1.99 22.72
CA ALA A 20 -20.38 -3.04 22.52
C ALA A 20 -20.32 -3.56 21.07
N ALA A 21 -21.45 -3.53 20.35
CA ALA A 21 -21.52 -3.97 18.95
C ALA A 21 -20.83 -3.01 17.97
N MET A 22 -20.67 -1.72 18.32
CA MET A 22 -20.01 -0.73 17.46
C MET A 22 -18.48 -0.69 17.62
N LEU A 23 -17.91 -1.42 18.59
CA LEU A 23 -16.47 -1.36 18.92
C LEU A 23 -15.72 -2.67 18.62
N ALA A 24 -16.42 -3.71 18.18
CA ALA A 24 -15.85 -4.92 17.60
C ALA A 24 -15.76 -4.76 16.07
N ALA A 25 -15.07 -3.73 15.59
CA ALA A 25 -14.72 -3.66 14.18
C ALA A 25 -13.70 -4.77 13.89
N PRO A 26 -13.83 -5.55 12.81
CA PRO A 26 -12.79 -6.52 12.43
C PRO A 26 -11.46 -5.80 12.14
N ALA A 27 -10.34 -6.52 12.18
CA ALA A 27 -9.14 -6.06 11.47
C ALA A 27 -9.57 -5.82 10.02
N HIS A 28 -9.59 -4.56 9.60
CA HIS A 28 -9.97 -4.22 8.23
C HIS A 28 -8.77 -4.59 7.36
N ALA A 29 -8.85 -5.77 6.73
CA ALA A 29 -8.15 -5.99 5.49
C ALA A 29 -8.70 -4.96 4.50
N GLY A 30 -7.83 -4.10 4.01
CA GLY A 30 -8.15 -3.04 3.06
C GLY A 30 -7.29 -3.22 1.83
N VAL A 31 -7.84 -2.93 0.67
CA VAL A 31 -7.05 -2.78 -0.55
C VAL A 31 -6.84 -1.30 -0.75
N ALA A 32 -5.58 -0.85 -0.82
CA ALA A 32 -5.26 0.48 -1.32
C ALA A 32 -5.21 0.38 -2.85
N ASN A 33 -6.29 0.83 -3.50
CA ASN A 33 -6.55 0.64 -4.93
C ASN A 33 -6.60 1.95 -5.72
N PHE A 34 -6.33 3.09 -5.08
CA PHE A 34 -6.17 4.41 -5.69
C PHE A 34 -7.36 4.96 -6.49
N ASP A 35 -8.49 4.25 -6.58
CA ASP A 35 -9.69 4.64 -7.34
C ASP A 35 -10.31 5.97 -6.86
N ALA A 36 -10.10 6.33 -5.60
CA ALA A 36 -10.58 7.59 -5.04
C ALA A 36 -9.67 8.78 -5.38
N GLN A 37 -8.49 8.53 -5.95
CA GLN A 37 -7.53 9.58 -6.28
C GLN A 37 -7.87 10.22 -7.63
N ALA A 38 -7.74 11.54 -7.71
CA ALA A 38 -7.80 12.23 -8.99
C ALA A 38 -6.46 12.09 -9.74
N PRO A 39 -6.47 12.12 -11.10
CA PRO A 39 -5.25 12.24 -11.87
C PRO A 39 -4.43 13.44 -11.41
N MET A 40 -3.20 13.20 -10.99
CA MET A 40 -2.33 14.18 -10.34
C MET A 40 -0.86 13.82 -10.56
N VAL A 41 -0.02 14.84 -10.72
CA VAL A 41 1.43 14.69 -10.75
C VAL A 41 1.98 14.93 -9.35
N TYR A 42 2.90 14.09 -8.90
CA TYR A 42 3.57 14.16 -7.62
C TYR A 42 5.05 14.50 -7.76
N GLY A 43 5.47 15.52 -7.02
CA GLY A 43 6.87 15.88 -6.79
C GLY A 43 7.52 15.13 -5.63
N HIS A 44 8.79 15.40 -5.38
CA HIS A 44 9.50 14.85 -4.22
C HIS A 44 8.88 15.31 -2.90
N GLY A 45 8.59 14.37 -2.00
CA GLY A 45 8.05 14.63 -0.68
C GLY A 45 6.54 14.89 -0.64
N GLU A 46 5.88 14.97 -1.80
CA GLU A 46 4.43 15.09 -1.88
C GLU A 46 3.74 13.79 -1.47
N LYS A 47 2.51 13.93 -0.97
CA LYS A 47 1.82 12.87 -0.25
C LYS A 47 0.37 12.77 -0.68
N PHE A 48 -0.14 11.54 -0.64
CA PHE A 48 -1.56 11.26 -0.73
C PHE A 48 -1.93 10.17 0.27
N LEU A 49 -3.23 10.06 0.54
CA LEU A 49 -3.78 9.08 1.46
C LEU A 49 -4.68 8.13 0.68
N ASP A 50 -4.52 6.84 0.93
CA ASP A 50 -5.46 5.82 0.46
C ASP A 50 -5.74 4.83 1.60
N GLY A 51 -7.01 4.67 1.94
CA GLY A 51 -7.43 3.96 3.14
C GLY A 51 -6.73 4.49 4.40
N SER A 52 -5.97 3.62 5.09
CA SER A 52 -5.19 3.98 6.28
C SER A 52 -3.70 4.22 6.00
N LEU A 53 -3.29 4.17 4.74
CA LEU A 53 -1.90 4.35 4.34
C LEU A 53 -1.66 5.75 3.80
N ARG A 54 -0.51 6.28 4.17
CA ARG A 54 0.06 7.50 3.63
C ARG A 54 1.17 7.13 2.68
N PHE A 55 1.03 7.59 1.45
CA PHE A 55 2.01 7.41 0.40
C PHE A 55 2.81 8.70 0.25
N THR A 56 4.12 8.58 0.05
CA THR A 56 5.02 9.72 -0.19
C THR A 56 5.91 9.43 -1.38
N SER A 57 5.82 10.27 -2.42
CA SER A 57 6.64 10.14 -3.63
C SER A 57 8.05 10.66 -3.37
N GLN A 58 9.07 9.96 -3.86
CA GLN A 58 10.47 10.23 -3.53
C GLN A 58 11.34 10.14 -4.79
N ILE A 59 12.17 11.16 -5.03
CA ILE A 59 13.24 11.08 -6.03
C ILE A 59 14.31 10.04 -5.61
N SER A 60 15.02 9.46 -6.58
CA SER A 60 16.03 8.44 -6.28
C SER A 60 17.09 8.93 -5.30
N SER A 61 17.56 8.05 -4.42
CA SER A 61 18.60 8.38 -3.44
C SER A 61 19.90 8.86 -4.10
N PHE A 62 20.21 8.36 -5.30
CA PHE A 62 21.32 8.83 -6.11
C PHE A 62 21.16 10.30 -6.49
N LEU A 63 20.02 10.72 -7.04
CA LEU A 63 19.81 12.11 -7.44
C LEU A 63 19.86 13.05 -6.22
N GLN A 64 19.32 12.62 -5.07
CA GLN A 64 19.46 13.34 -3.80
C GLN A 64 20.94 13.50 -3.40
N SER A 65 21.76 12.46 -3.59
CA SER A 65 23.21 12.51 -3.30
C SER A 65 23.96 13.50 -4.20
N GLN A 66 23.41 13.81 -5.38
CA GLN A 66 23.94 14.83 -6.29
C GLN A 66 23.41 16.25 -5.98
N GLY A 67 22.64 16.42 -4.90
CA GLY A 67 22.09 17.71 -4.48
C GLY A 67 20.77 18.08 -5.18
N ILE A 68 20.16 17.17 -5.91
CA ILE A 68 18.85 17.38 -6.54
C ILE A 68 17.76 17.10 -5.50
N THR A 69 16.98 18.13 -5.17
CA THR A 69 15.98 18.08 -4.09
C THR A 69 14.53 18.22 -4.58
N ASP A 70 14.32 18.32 -5.89
CA ASP A 70 13.00 18.47 -6.50
C ASP A 70 12.95 17.81 -7.88
N GLY A 71 11.75 17.47 -8.33
CA GLY A 71 11.49 16.82 -9.62
C GLY A 71 10.14 16.11 -9.64
N THR A 72 9.60 15.90 -10.85
CA THR A 72 8.42 15.06 -11.06
C THR A 72 8.81 13.60 -10.93
N VAL A 73 8.21 12.90 -9.96
CA VAL A 73 8.62 11.55 -9.59
C VAL A 73 7.47 10.56 -9.52
N GLY A 74 6.23 11.04 -9.55
CA GLY A 74 5.07 10.16 -9.62
C GLY A 74 3.91 10.78 -10.38
N VAL A 75 3.02 9.93 -10.89
CA VAL A 75 1.77 10.35 -11.52
C VAL A 75 0.67 9.35 -11.18
N MET A 76 -0.50 9.86 -10.76
CA MET A 76 -1.73 9.10 -10.69
C MET A 76 -2.39 9.07 -12.07
N LEU A 77 -2.61 7.88 -12.61
CA LEU A 77 -3.08 7.65 -13.97
C LEU A 77 -4.38 6.85 -13.96
N ASP A 78 -5.23 7.08 -14.96
CA ASP A 78 -6.49 6.36 -15.16
C ASP A 78 -6.30 5.30 -16.25
N GLY A 79 -6.26 4.02 -15.84
CA GLY A 79 -6.07 2.89 -16.76
C GLY A 79 -7.24 2.67 -17.72
N SER A 80 -8.44 3.15 -17.40
CA SER A 80 -9.58 3.12 -18.32
C SER A 80 -9.45 4.10 -19.48
N ASN A 81 -8.50 5.06 -19.38
CA ASN A 81 -8.24 6.07 -20.38
C ASN A 81 -6.88 5.86 -21.04
N ALA A 82 -6.89 5.31 -22.27
CA ALA A 82 -5.68 5.10 -23.08
C ALA A 82 -4.85 6.38 -23.33
N GLY A 83 -5.43 7.57 -23.17
CA GLY A 83 -4.70 8.84 -23.27
C GLY A 83 -3.99 9.28 -21.98
N SER A 84 -4.15 8.55 -20.86
CA SER A 84 -3.68 9.00 -19.55
C SER A 84 -2.16 9.14 -19.46
N CYS A 85 -1.40 8.28 -20.15
CA CYS A 85 0.08 8.35 -20.16
C CYS A 85 0.64 9.37 -21.17
N GLY A 86 -0.23 10.05 -21.92
CA GLY A 86 0.17 10.96 -22.99
C GLY A 86 0.63 10.22 -24.25
N ALA A 87 1.31 10.95 -25.14
CA ALA A 87 1.64 10.45 -26.48
C ALA A 87 3.00 9.72 -26.59
N VAL A 88 3.84 9.81 -25.56
CA VAL A 88 5.25 9.36 -25.61
C VAL A 88 5.46 8.09 -24.80
N ILE A 89 4.74 7.95 -23.69
CA ILE A 89 4.89 6.87 -22.72
C ILE A 89 3.81 5.82 -22.98
N ASP A 90 4.18 4.55 -22.89
CA ASP A 90 3.25 3.44 -23.03
C ASP A 90 2.50 3.17 -21.74
N CYS A 91 1.17 3.25 -21.76
CA CYS A 91 0.36 2.82 -20.63
C CYS A 91 0.41 1.30 -20.48
N PRO A 92 0.66 0.77 -19.28
CA PRO A 92 0.52 -0.65 -19.04
C PRO A 92 -0.91 -1.13 -19.31
N ALA A 93 -1.04 -2.33 -19.88
CA ALA A 93 -2.30 -2.98 -20.12
C ALA A 93 -2.74 -3.84 -18.92
N GLY A 94 -4.00 -4.26 -18.96
CA GLY A 94 -4.56 -5.17 -17.97
C GLY A 94 -4.87 -4.50 -16.63
N ASN A 95 -5.04 -3.18 -16.61
CA ASN A 95 -5.60 -2.45 -15.48
C ASN A 95 -6.51 -1.30 -15.94
N ASP A 96 -7.79 -1.37 -15.56
CA ASP A 96 -8.80 -0.36 -15.93
C ASP A 96 -9.14 0.59 -14.77
N SER A 97 -8.45 0.47 -13.62
CA SER A 97 -8.59 1.35 -12.44
C SER A 97 -7.59 2.51 -12.47
N THR A 98 -7.71 3.40 -11.49
CA THR A 98 -6.68 4.41 -11.21
C THR A 98 -5.46 3.74 -10.59
N TYR A 99 -4.25 4.05 -11.05
CA TYR A 99 -3.02 3.49 -10.50
C TYR A 99 -1.92 4.54 -10.32
N TYR A 100 -0.97 4.24 -9.43
CA TYR A 100 0.21 5.08 -9.25
C TYR A 100 1.33 4.62 -10.19
N SER A 101 1.99 5.57 -10.85
CA SER A 101 3.21 5.33 -11.60
C SER A 101 4.38 6.11 -11.00
N GLY A 102 5.50 5.42 -10.73
CA GLY A 102 6.76 6.01 -10.31
C GLY A 102 7.65 6.27 -11.50
N TRP A 103 8.07 7.52 -11.69
CA TRP A 103 8.83 7.99 -12.86
C TRP A 103 10.26 8.36 -12.45
N ASN A 104 11.18 8.46 -13.42
CA ASN A 104 12.50 9.05 -13.20
C ASN A 104 13.30 8.40 -12.05
N ASP A 105 13.39 7.06 -12.04
CA ASP A 105 14.12 6.27 -11.03
C ASP A 105 13.62 6.42 -9.59
N SER A 106 12.40 6.94 -9.44
CA SER A 106 11.80 7.26 -8.15
C SER A 106 11.46 6.05 -7.29
N SER A 107 10.96 6.35 -6.10
CA SER A 107 10.30 5.38 -5.24
C SER A 107 9.02 5.96 -4.63
N LEU A 108 8.13 5.07 -4.23
CA LEU A 108 6.96 5.38 -3.42
C LEU A 108 7.13 4.79 -2.03
N ASN A 109 6.95 5.63 -1.02
CA ASN A 109 7.01 5.20 0.37
C ASN A 109 5.60 5.07 0.95
N ALA A 110 5.23 3.89 1.41
CA ALA A 110 3.96 3.62 2.08
C ALA A 110 4.17 3.44 3.60
N GLN A 111 3.39 4.16 4.39
CA GLN A 111 3.43 4.12 5.85
C GLN A 111 2.03 4.17 6.43
N ARG A 112 1.84 3.59 7.61
CA ARG A 112 0.65 3.82 8.43
C ARG A 112 0.95 4.81 9.54
N GLU A 113 0.11 5.82 9.71
CA GLU A 113 0.24 6.72 10.86
C GLU A 113 -0.02 6.00 12.18
N GLY A 114 0.94 6.07 13.10
CA GLY A 114 0.78 5.57 14.46
C GLY A 114 0.69 4.05 14.59
N GLY A 115 1.12 3.28 13.59
CA GLY A 115 1.11 1.82 13.67
C GLY A 115 1.85 1.15 12.52
N PHE A 116 1.63 -0.16 12.41
CA PHE A 116 2.16 -0.98 11.34
C PHE A 116 1.01 -1.56 10.49
N PHE A 117 1.39 -2.13 9.35
CA PHE A 117 0.52 -2.85 8.44
C PHE A 117 1.26 -4.06 7.88
N ASN A 118 0.53 -5.02 7.33
CA ASN A 118 1.07 -6.16 6.60
C ASN A 118 0.72 -6.00 5.12
N LEU A 119 1.55 -6.53 4.22
CA LEU A 119 1.29 -6.55 2.78
C LEU A 119 1.18 -7.99 2.29
N ASN A 120 0.02 -8.37 1.76
CA ASN A 120 -0.25 -9.72 1.28
C ASN A 120 0.01 -9.86 -0.22
N SER A 121 -0.39 -8.85 -0.99
CA SER A 121 -0.19 -8.80 -2.43
C SER A 121 -0.22 -7.37 -2.96
N LEU A 122 0.28 -7.18 -4.17
CA LEU A 122 0.05 -5.96 -4.96
C LEU A 122 -0.02 -6.30 -6.45
N ARG A 123 -0.57 -5.40 -7.25
CA ARG A 123 -0.45 -5.42 -8.70
C ARG A 123 0.62 -4.44 -9.14
N PHE A 124 1.38 -4.83 -10.16
CA PHE A 124 2.47 -4.02 -10.66
C PHE A 124 2.76 -4.30 -12.13
N SER A 125 3.36 -3.31 -12.80
CA SER A 125 3.84 -3.42 -14.18
C SER A 125 5.09 -2.58 -14.41
N PHE A 126 5.84 -2.92 -15.46
CA PHE A 126 6.86 -2.05 -15.99
C PHE A 126 6.19 -0.88 -16.70
N PHE A 127 6.62 0.35 -16.39
CA PHE A 127 6.07 1.55 -17.00
C PHE A 127 7.04 2.05 -18.08
N ALA A 128 6.88 1.58 -19.31
CA ALA A 128 7.88 1.82 -20.35
C ALA A 128 8.06 3.33 -20.61
N PRO A 129 9.30 3.87 -20.54
CA PRO A 129 9.55 5.31 -20.73
C PRO A 129 9.27 5.78 -22.16
N LEU A 130 9.16 4.86 -23.12
CA LEU A 130 8.86 5.11 -24.51
C LEU A 130 7.90 4.04 -25.04
N ALA A 131 7.00 4.43 -25.92
CA ALA A 131 6.15 3.49 -26.66
C ALA A 131 6.93 2.68 -27.72
N GLY A 132 6.45 1.46 -28.00
CA GLY A 132 6.99 0.61 -29.06
C GLY A 132 8.32 -0.08 -28.73
N ILE A 133 8.68 -0.14 -27.44
CA ILE A 133 9.81 -0.95 -26.97
C ILE A 133 9.47 -2.44 -27.21
N PRO A 134 10.39 -3.29 -27.70
CA PRO A 134 10.12 -4.72 -27.90
C PRO A 134 9.77 -5.46 -26.61
N ASP A 135 9.03 -6.58 -26.72
CA ASP A 135 8.80 -7.46 -25.57
C ASP A 135 10.13 -8.01 -25.03
N GLY A 136 10.24 -8.10 -23.71
CA GLY A 136 11.48 -8.46 -23.04
C GLY A 136 11.43 -8.31 -21.53
N SER A 137 12.49 -8.78 -20.88
CA SER A 137 12.67 -8.65 -19.44
C SER A 137 13.55 -7.42 -19.15
N TYR A 138 12.92 -6.35 -18.67
CA TYR A 138 13.57 -5.05 -18.49
C TYR A 138 14.07 -4.79 -17.08
N GLY A 139 13.49 -5.46 -16.08
CA GLY A 139 13.82 -5.18 -14.69
C GLY A 139 12.90 -5.84 -13.68
N GLN A 140 12.99 -5.35 -12.44
CA GLN A 140 12.21 -5.84 -11.31
C GLN A 140 11.56 -4.69 -10.56
N LEU A 141 10.39 -4.97 -9.97
CA LEU A 141 9.91 -4.21 -8.84
C LEU A 141 10.66 -4.65 -7.58
N GLN A 142 11.08 -3.70 -6.76
CA GLN A 142 11.74 -3.92 -5.49
C GLN A 142 10.90 -3.36 -4.34
N LEU A 143 10.75 -4.18 -3.30
CA LEU A 143 10.13 -3.83 -2.04
C LEU A 143 11.22 -3.82 -0.97
N THR A 144 11.48 -2.67 -0.36
CA THR A 144 12.36 -2.54 0.80
C THR A 144 11.52 -2.13 2.00
N ALA A 145 11.27 -3.10 2.88
CA ALA A 145 10.40 -2.93 4.03
C ALA A 145 11.23 -2.72 5.31
N THR A 146 10.74 -1.86 6.19
CA THR A 146 11.23 -1.71 7.57
C THR A 146 10.15 -2.23 8.51
N THR A 147 10.52 -3.15 9.39
CA THR A 147 9.60 -3.78 10.34
C THR A 147 9.50 -3.00 11.65
N ASP A 148 8.56 -3.37 12.52
CA ASP A 148 8.34 -2.77 13.84
C ASP A 148 9.51 -2.97 14.82
N ASP A 149 10.27 -4.04 14.65
CA ASP A 149 11.53 -4.29 15.37
C ASP A 149 12.76 -3.57 14.76
N GLY A 150 12.56 -2.82 13.66
CA GLY A 150 13.62 -2.07 12.97
C GLY A 150 14.44 -2.86 11.96
N SER A 151 14.13 -4.15 11.72
CA SER A 151 14.78 -4.93 10.66
C SER A 151 14.43 -4.39 9.27
N VAL A 152 15.32 -4.61 8.30
CA VAL A 152 15.10 -4.26 6.89
C VAL A 152 15.04 -5.53 6.07
N VAL A 153 13.95 -5.72 5.34
CA VAL A 153 13.71 -6.90 4.50
C VAL A 153 13.44 -6.45 3.08
N THR A 154 14.14 -7.06 2.11
CA THR A 154 13.94 -6.79 0.69
C THR A 154 13.32 -7.99 -0.02
N ARG A 155 12.45 -7.70 -0.99
CA ARG A 155 11.90 -8.65 -1.97
C ARG A 155 11.94 -8.01 -3.35
N SER A 156 12.10 -8.81 -4.39
CA SER A 156 11.94 -8.35 -5.77
C SER A 156 11.15 -9.33 -6.62
N ALA A 157 10.51 -8.82 -7.65
CA ALA A 157 9.81 -9.60 -8.66
C ALA A 157 9.99 -8.99 -10.04
N ASP A 158 10.27 -9.84 -11.02
CA ASP A 158 10.40 -9.46 -12.44
C ASP A 158 9.10 -8.86 -12.94
N PHE A 159 9.20 -7.82 -13.77
CA PHE A 159 8.03 -7.31 -14.47
C PHE A 159 7.51 -8.35 -15.48
N ALA A 160 6.18 -8.42 -15.63
CA ALA A 160 5.57 -9.19 -16.70
C ALA A 160 5.91 -8.59 -18.08
N GLY A 161 5.85 -9.43 -19.12
CA GLY A 161 6.04 -9.00 -20.50
C GLY A 161 4.84 -8.23 -21.06
N GLN A 162 4.79 -8.15 -22.39
CA GLN A 162 3.78 -7.40 -23.12
C GLN A 162 2.56 -8.24 -23.52
N ASP A 163 1.43 -7.57 -23.71
CA ASP A 163 0.25 -8.14 -24.37
C ASP A 163 0.43 -8.23 -25.90
N ALA A 164 -0.60 -8.70 -26.60
CA ALA A 164 -0.57 -8.84 -28.05
C ALA A 164 -0.44 -7.50 -28.82
N ASN A 165 -0.67 -6.37 -28.16
CA ASN A 165 -0.56 -5.03 -28.73
C ASN A 165 0.78 -4.35 -28.39
N GLY A 166 1.64 -5.02 -27.62
CA GLY A 166 2.95 -4.50 -27.21
C GLY A 166 2.93 -3.69 -25.91
N HIS A 167 1.85 -3.75 -25.12
CA HIS A 167 1.74 -3.04 -23.86
C HIS A 167 2.17 -3.92 -22.69
N PHE A 168 3.07 -3.43 -21.82
CA PHE A 168 3.46 -4.16 -20.62
C PHE A 168 2.27 -4.44 -19.72
N MET A 169 2.15 -5.67 -19.24
CA MET A 169 0.97 -6.09 -18.50
C MET A 169 1.11 -5.85 -17.00
N PHE A 170 0.04 -5.43 -16.35
CA PHE A 170 -0.08 -5.59 -14.90
C PHE A 170 -0.11 -7.07 -14.53
N SER A 171 0.66 -7.41 -13.49
CA SER A 171 0.67 -8.74 -12.89
C SER A 171 0.44 -8.63 -11.39
N THR A 172 -0.14 -9.66 -10.80
CA THR A 172 -0.34 -9.74 -9.35
C THR A 172 0.82 -10.48 -8.70
N TRP A 173 1.53 -9.80 -7.81
CA TRP A 173 2.51 -10.43 -6.93
C TRP A 173 1.87 -10.79 -5.60
N LYS A 174 1.70 -12.09 -5.36
CA LYS A 174 1.37 -12.61 -4.03
C LYS A 174 2.65 -12.82 -3.25
N LEU A 175 2.78 -12.15 -2.11
CA LEU A 175 3.97 -12.22 -1.27
C LEU A 175 4.02 -13.58 -0.57
N ASP A 176 5.24 -14.06 -0.31
CA ASP A 176 5.45 -15.27 0.46
C ASP A 176 4.90 -15.11 1.89
N PRO A 177 4.46 -16.19 2.55
CA PRO A 177 3.88 -16.11 3.89
C PRO A 177 4.80 -15.45 4.93
N ASP A 178 6.12 -15.59 4.78
CA ASP A 178 7.08 -15.02 5.73
C ASP A 178 7.11 -13.49 5.60
N PHE A 179 7.10 -12.96 4.37
CA PHE A 179 7.00 -11.52 4.15
C PHE A 179 5.62 -10.96 4.53
N ALA A 180 4.53 -11.65 4.16
CA ALA A 180 3.17 -11.23 4.47
C ALA A 180 2.90 -11.15 5.99
N ALA A 181 3.61 -11.96 6.80
CA ALA A 181 3.52 -11.93 8.24
C ALA A 181 4.25 -10.73 8.90
N LEU A 182 5.08 -9.99 8.15
CA LEU A 182 5.88 -8.89 8.70
C LEU A 182 5.01 -7.68 9.06
N HIS A 183 5.25 -7.11 10.24
CA HIS A 183 4.68 -5.86 10.69
C HIS A 183 5.48 -4.68 10.13
N LEU A 184 5.01 -4.11 9.02
CA LEU A 184 5.69 -3.04 8.31
C LEU A 184 5.39 -1.69 8.94
N THR A 185 6.43 -0.96 9.35
CA THR A 185 6.34 0.47 9.69
C THR A 185 6.53 1.35 8.47
N ASN A 186 7.27 0.84 7.48
CA ASN A 186 7.60 1.52 6.25
C ASN A 186 7.78 0.51 5.11
N LEU A 187 7.28 0.84 3.92
CA LEU A 187 7.53 0.10 2.70
C LEU A 187 7.99 1.08 1.61
N ASN A 188 9.22 0.92 1.14
CA ASN A 188 9.70 1.61 -0.05
C ASN A 188 9.53 0.70 -1.28
N ILE A 189 8.85 1.23 -2.29
CA ILE A 189 8.56 0.55 -3.56
C ILE A 189 9.33 1.30 -4.65
N SER A 190 10.18 0.59 -5.40
CA SER A 190 10.95 1.15 -6.50
C SER A 190 11.09 0.13 -7.63
N ALA A 191 11.59 0.55 -8.78
CA ALA A 191 12.02 -0.34 -9.85
C ALA A 191 13.54 -0.46 -9.88
N CYS A 192 14.07 -1.44 -10.60
CA CYS A 192 15.42 -1.43 -11.15
C CYS A 192 15.43 -2.01 -12.55
N LEU A 193 16.48 -1.73 -13.30
CA LEU A 193 16.69 -2.25 -14.65
C LEU A 193 17.76 -3.33 -14.66
N PHE A 194 17.55 -4.37 -15.46
CA PHE A 194 18.54 -5.43 -15.63
C PHE A 194 19.75 -4.95 -16.43
N ASP A 195 20.94 -5.28 -15.95
CA ASP A 195 22.22 -4.94 -16.61
C ASP A 195 22.65 -5.94 -17.69
N GLY A 196 21.86 -6.98 -17.94
CA GLY A 196 22.17 -8.07 -18.87
C GLY A 196 23.17 -9.11 -18.34
N ASN A 197 23.74 -8.90 -17.15
CA ASN A 197 24.71 -9.78 -16.48
C ASN A 197 24.14 -10.41 -15.19
N GLY A 198 22.82 -10.31 -14.99
CA GLY A 198 22.12 -10.83 -13.80
C GLY A 198 22.05 -9.84 -12.64
N GLY A 199 22.53 -8.60 -12.81
CA GLY A 199 22.33 -7.52 -11.84
C GLY A 199 21.09 -6.68 -12.17
N CYS A 200 20.56 -5.99 -11.15
CA CYS A 200 19.46 -5.04 -11.29
C CYS A 200 19.84 -3.72 -10.60
N GLN A 201 19.82 -2.61 -11.34
CA GLN A 201 20.37 -1.32 -10.90
C GLN A 201 19.29 -0.23 -10.89
N ASN A 202 19.29 0.60 -9.84
CA ASN A 202 18.56 1.85 -9.77
C ASN A 202 19.37 2.91 -8.98
N PRO A 203 19.80 4.00 -9.62
CA PRO A 203 19.66 4.26 -11.06
C PRO A 203 20.60 3.36 -11.86
N ALA A 204 20.27 3.12 -13.12
CA ALA A 204 21.18 2.46 -14.05
C ALA A 204 21.99 3.53 -14.80
N ASP A 205 23.32 3.55 -14.65
CA ASP A 205 24.19 4.57 -15.28
C ASP A 205 24.01 4.65 -16.82
N TRP A 206 23.59 3.55 -17.45
CA TRP A 206 23.33 3.44 -18.89
C TRP A 206 21.90 3.80 -19.30
N ALA A 207 20.98 3.97 -18.34
CA ALA A 207 19.57 4.24 -18.56
C ALA A 207 18.99 5.07 -17.39
N LEU A 208 19.61 6.22 -17.13
CA LEU A 208 19.12 7.17 -16.13
C LEU A 208 17.67 7.57 -16.44
N PHE A 209 16.87 7.66 -15.38
CA PHE A 209 15.46 8.03 -15.38
C PHE A 209 14.51 7.00 -16.02
N GLN A 210 14.99 5.79 -16.32
CA GLN A 210 14.20 4.76 -17.02
C GLN A 210 13.68 3.65 -16.11
N ALA A 211 14.11 3.58 -14.83
CA ALA A 211 13.58 2.62 -13.88
C ALA A 211 12.21 3.09 -13.36
N GLN A 212 11.20 2.95 -14.22
CA GLN A 212 9.83 3.37 -13.97
C GLN A 212 8.94 2.16 -13.69
N PHE A 213 7.92 2.34 -12.87
CA PHE A 213 6.99 1.30 -12.49
C PHE A 213 5.56 1.84 -12.39
N ALA A 214 4.60 0.92 -12.47
CA ALA A 214 3.23 1.17 -12.08
C ALA A 214 2.81 0.18 -10.99
N ILE A 215 2.03 0.62 -10.00
CA ILE A 215 1.47 -0.22 -8.95
C ILE A 215 0.00 0.11 -8.69
N ASP A 216 -0.73 -0.91 -8.27
CA ASP A 216 -2.12 -0.82 -7.85
C ASP A 216 -2.49 -1.96 -6.89
N ASP A 217 -3.70 -1.92 -6.33
CA ASP A 217 -4.32 -2.98 -5.52
C ASP A 217 -3.39 -3.56 -4.44
N LEU A 218 -2.84 -2.71 -3.57
CA LEU A 218 -2.06 -3.18 -2.43
C LEU A 218 -3.01 -3.80 -1.40
N ASP A 219 -3.03 -5.12 -1.31
CA ASP A 219 -3.80 -5.87 -0.32
C ASP A 219 -3.07 -5.82 1.03
N VAL A 220 -3.59 -4.98 1.93
CA VAL A 220 -2.97 -4.66 3.21
C VAL A 220 -3.86 -5.09 4.37
N ALA A 221 -3.24 -5.72 5.36
CA ALA A 221 -3.91 -6.02 6.62
C ALA A 221 -3.44 -5.05 7.71
N VAL A 222 -4.39 -4.47 8.42
CA VAL A 222 -4.12 -3.45 9.43
C VAL A 222 -4.61 -3.94 10.79
N PRO A 223 -3.72 -4.06 11.80
CA PRO A 223 -4.11 -4.48 13.14
C PRO A 223 -5.12 -3.52 13.75
N LEU A 224 -6.08 -4.11 14.49
CA LEU A 224 -7.07 -3.35 15.25
C LEU A 224 -6.40 -2.38 16.23
N PRO A 225 -7.06 -1.24 16.54
CA PRO A 225 -6.63 -0.40 17.65
C PRO A 225 -6.59 -1.23 18.95
N GLY A 226 -5.52 -1.08 19.74
CA GLY A 226 -5.32 -1.80 21.01
C GLY A 226 -6.38 -1.56 22.10
N SER A 227 -7.34 -0.67 21.85
CA SER A 227 -8.53 -0.49 22.69
C SER A 227 -9.50 -1.67 22.63
N ALA A 228 -9.53 -2.45 21.55
CA ALA A 228 -10.46 -3.56 21.41
C ALA A 228 -10.20 -4.71 22.42
N PRO A 229 -8.95 -5.19 22.62
CA PRO A 229 -8.65 -6.15 23.69
C PRO A 229 -8.94 -5.63 25.10
N LEU A 230 -8.62 -4.36 25.38
CA LEU A 230 -8.86 -3.74 26.69
C LEU A 230 -10.36 -3.62 26.99
N LEU A 231 -11.17 -3.29 25.98
CA LEU A 231 -12.62 -3.27 26.09
C LEU A 231 -13.18 -4.67 26.34
N MET A 232 -12.70 -5.68 25.62
CA MET A 232 -13.11 -7.08 25.83
C MET A 232 -12.75 -7.57 27.23
N LEU A 233 -11.56 -7.21 27.73
CA LEU A 233 -11.16 -7.48 29.12
C LEU A 233 -12.08 -6.77 30.12
N GLY A 234 -12.45 -5.51 29.85
CA GLY A 234 -13.42 -4.77 30.65
C GLY A 234 -14.81 -5.41 30.69
N LEU A 235 -15.31 -5.88 29.54
CA LEU A 235 -16.57 -6.60 29.43
C LEU A 235 -16.54 -7.95 30.17
N ALA A 236 -15.43 -8.69 30.06
CA ALA A 236 -15.22 -9.94 30.79
C ALA A 236 -15.22 -9.70 32.32
N GLY A 237 -14.58 -8.62 32.78
CA GLY A 237 -14.60 -8.20 34.18
C GLY A 237 -16.01 -7.87 34.68
N LEU A 238 -16.80 -7.13 33.90
CA LEU A 238 -18.19 -6.82 34.23
C LEU A 238 -19.09 -8.08 34.30
N ALA A 239 -18.90 -9.01 33.37
CA ALA A 239 -19.62 -10.29 33.37
C ALA A 239 -19.28 -11.13 34.61
N ALA A 240 -18.01 -11.19 35.01
CA ALA A 240 -17.56 -11.90 36.21
C ALA A 240 -18.16 -11.29 37.50
N ILE A 241 -18.21 -9.95 37.60
CA ILE A 241 -18.83 -9.26 38.74
C ILE A 241 -20.34 -9.54 38.78
N ARG A 242 -21.02 -9.54 37.64
CA ARG A 242 -22.45 -9.85 37.56
C ARG A 242 -22.75 -11.28 38.02
N ARG A 243 -21.90 -12.25 37.64
CA ARG A 243 -22.05 -13.64 38.07
C ARG A 243 -21.88 -13.81 39.58
N ARG A 244 -20.93 -13.08 40.19
CA ARG A 244 -20.73 -13.05 41.65
C ARG A 244 -21.89 -12.41 42.41
N ARG A 245 -22.60 -11.44 41.82
CA ARG A 245 -23.78 -10.82 42.44
C ARG A 245 -25.06 -11.64 42.33
N ALA A 246 -25.07 -12.66 41.47
CA ALA A 246 -26.20 -13.55 41.25
C ALA A 246 -26.09 -14.88 42.02
N GLN A 247 -24.96 -15.09 42.72
CA GLN A 247 -24.76 -16.14 43.72
C GLN A 247 -24.91 -15.54 45.11
#